data_AF-A0A4R5QGD5-F1
#
_entry.id   AF-A0A4R5QGD5-F1
#
_cell.length_a   1.000
_cell.length_b   1.000
_cell.length_c   1.000
_cell.angle_alpha   90.00
_cell.angle_beta   90.00
_cell.angle_gamma   90.00
#
_symmetry.space_group_name_H-M   'P 1'
#
loop_
_entity.id
_entity.type
_entity.pdbx_description
1 polymer ?
#
loop_
_entity_poly.entity_id
_entity_poly.type
_entity_poly.pdbx_seq_one_letter_code
_entity_poly.pdbx_strand_id
1 'polypeptide(L)'
;MQVVYHHTSSLRTNLLWMSGYIDLEGNSKGVIHPELGEIHTDAALRRPMRDFPPLVWFTTRIAVPACLHQSTIMLLDKVTGETRAIDGPEGSSNAIALNRLALGFPIASIPVTPWPEHAGYSTPEGQGLNESARAVGDNPDDWWVSNSPVDLLQMSEIWVSPRIANPKLQRSDHYLIDVRRMVTACRANPSAYIPPSWMPTSRAVRLAERIGVPAIQSRGGLVRD
;
A
#
# COMPACT_ATOMS: atom_id res chain seq x y z
N MET A 1 -7.01 17.06 15.92
CA MET A 1 -6.60 15.66 16.20
C MET A 1 -5.48 15.33 15.25
N GLN A 2 -4.33 14.85 15.73
CA GLN A 2 -3.17 14.58 14.88
C GLN A 2 -3.39 13.28 14.08
N VAL A 3 -3.07 13.31 12.79
CA VAL A 3 -3.28 12.21 11.84
C VAL A 3 -1.92 11.77 11.31
N VAL A 4 -1.75 10.47 11.11
CA VAL A 4 -0.60 9.88 10.42
C VAL A 4 -1.06 9.13 9.19
N TYR A 5 -0.21 9.10 8.17
CA TYR A 5 -0.52 8.63 6.84
C TYR A 5 0.29 7.40 6.50
N HIS A 6 -0.39 6.34 6.09
CA HIS A 6 0.23 5.22 5.40
C HIS A 6 0.16 5.47 3.89
N HIS A 7 1.32 5.56 3.24
CA HIS A 7 1.42 5.76 1.81
C HIS A 7 1.46 4.42 1.07
N THR A 8 0.56 4.25 0.10
CA THR A 8 0.42 3.00 -0.67
C THR A 8 0.10 3.28 -2.14
N SER A 9 -0.06 2.23 -2.94
CA SER A 9 -0.45 2.32 -4.36
C SER A 9 -1.85 1.74 -4.57
N SER A 10 -2.56 2.15 -5.61
CA SER A 10 -3.90 1.65 -5.94
C SER A 10 -3.90 0.15 -6.22
N LEU A 11 -2.79 -0.36 -6.79
CA LEU A 11 -2.57 -1.79 -6.97
C LEU A 11 -2.62 -2.51 -5.62
N ARG A 12 -1.96 -1.98 -4.57
CA ARG A 12 -1.98 -2.52 -3.20
C ARG A 12 -3.27 -2.17 -2.44
N THR A 13 -3.98 -1.11 -2.82
CA THR A 13 -5.16 -0.66 -2.07
C THR A 13 -6.32 -1.64 -2.22
N ASN A 14 -6.51 -2.25 -3.41
CA ASN A 14 -7.46 -3.36 -3.59
C ASN A 14 -7.16 -4.54 -2.66
N LEU A 15 -5.88 -4.77 -2.34
CA LEU A 15 -5.39 -5.88 -1.51
C LEU A 15 -5.58 -5.60 -0.03
N LEU A 16 -5.31 -4.36 0.37
CA LEU A 16 -5.60 -3.85 1.71
C LEU A 16 -7.10 -3.97 1.99
N TRP A 17 -7.96 -3.67 1.02
CA TRP A 17 -9.41 -3.80 1.22
C TRP A 17 -9.86 -5.23 1.50
N MET A 18 -9.26 -6.21 0.83
CA MET A 18 -9.56 -7.63 1.02
C MET A 18 -9.10 -8.15 2.37
N SER A 19 -7.90 -7.77 2.84
CA SER A 19 -7.44 -8.15 4.17
C SER A 19 -8.19 -7.41 5.26
N GLY A 20 -8.63 -6.17 4.99
CA GLY A 20 -9.19 -5.26 5.98
C GLY A 20 -8.14 -4.67 6.93
N TYR A 21 -6.85 -4.93 6.71
CA TYR A 21 -5.75 -4.47 7.56
C TYR A 21 -4.53 -4.05 6.72
N ILE A 22 -3.78 -3.08 7.23
CA ILE A 22 -2.40 -2.84 6.80
C ILE A 22 -1.51 -3.83 7.57
N ASP A 23 -0.90 -4.76 6.84
CA ASP A 23 -0.03 -5.80 7.41
C ASP A 23 1.41 -5.29 7.61
N LEU A 24 2.18 -6.00 8.44
CA LEU A 24 3.58 -5.68 8.73
C LEU A 24 4.46 -5.89 7.50
N GLU A 25 5.36 -4.95 7.22
CA GLU A 25 6.29 -5.08 6.08
C GLU A 25 7.23 -6.28 6.26
N GLY A 26 7.39 -7.10 5.22
CA GLY A 26 8.13 -8.36 5.28
C GLY A 26 7.28 -9.59 5.64
N ASN A 27 6.04 -9.40 6.12
CA ASN A 27 5.08 -10.48 6.36
C ASN A 27 3.98 -10.59 5.30
N SER A 28 4.04 -9.75 4.26
CA SER A 28 3.00 -9.67 3.22
C SER A 28 2.77 -11.02 2.54
N LYS A 29 1.59 -11.60 2.77
CA LYS A 29 1.08 -12.74 1.98
C LYS A 29 0.85 -12.26 0.55
N GLY A 30 1.28 -13.05 -0.43
CA GLY A 30 1.05 -12.71 -1.83
C GLY A 30 -0.44 -12.72 -2.14
N VAL A 31 -0.84 -11.94 -3.13
CA VAL A 31 -2.24 -11.82 -3.50
C VAL A 31 -2.49 -12.63 -4.76
N ILE A 32 -3.47 -13.51 -4.71
CA ILE A 32 -3.85 -14.33 -5.86
C ILE A 32 -4.58 -13.47 -6.90
N HIS A 33 -3.94 -13.27 -8.04
CA HIS A 33 -4.55 -12.76 -9.26
C HIS A 33 -5.01 -13.91 -10.17
N PRO A 34 -6.24 -13.87 -10.67
CA PRO A 34 -6.85 -15.00 -11.38
C PRO A 34 -6.22 -15.37 -12.73
N GLU A 35 -5.59 -14.43 -13.43
CA GLU A 35 -4.84 -14.73 -14.67
C GLU A 35 -3.31 -14.78 -14.48
N LEU A 36 -2.80 -14.23 -13.37
CA LEU A 36 -1.36 -13.99 -13.17
C LEU A 36 -0.77 -14.85 -12.04
N GLY A 37 -1.62 -15.58 -11.31
CA GLY A 37 -1.26 -16.32 -10.11
C GLY A 37 -1.03 -15.38 -8.91
N GLU A 38 -0.31 -15.87 -7.91
CA GLU A 38 0.11 -15.05 -6.76
C GLU A 38 1.01 -13.90 -7.22
N ILE A 39 0.56 -12.67 -6.94
CA ILE A 39 1.28 -11.42 -7.18
C ILE A 39 1.96 -11.04 -5.88
N HIS A 40 3.29 -10.99 -5.94
CA HIS A 40 4.13 -10.36 -4.94
C HIS A 40 4.51 -8.97 -5.43
N THR A 41 4.61 -8.01 -4.51
CA THR A 41 5.19 -6.69 -4.81
C THR A 41 6.62 -6.65 -4.29
N ASP A 42 7.43 -5.68 -4.71
CA ASP A 42 8.79 -5.49 -4.16
C ASP A 42 8.78 -5.40 -2.63
N ALA A 43 7.70 -4.95 -1.99
CA ALA A 43 7.58 -4.94 -0.54
C ALA A 43 7.56 -6.35 0.10
N ALA A 44 7.09 -7.35 -0.63
CA ALA A 44 7.20 -8.76 -0.22
C ALA A 44 8.60 -9.34 -0.52
N LEU A 45 9.37 -8.70 -1.41
CA LEU A 45 10.77 -9.01 -1.68
C LEU A 45 11.73 -8.24 -0.77
N ARG A 46 11.28 -7.15 -0.13
CA ARG A 46 12.03 -6.46 0.92
C ARG A 46 12.11 -7.41 2.09
N ARG A 47 13.33 -7.88 2.38
CA ARG A 47 13.58 -8.63 3.60
C ARG A 47 13.09 -7.78 4.79
N PRO A 48 12.49 -8.39 5.81
CA PRO A 48 12.34 -7.70 7.08
C PRO A 48 13.72 -7.29 7.61
N MET A 49 13.76 -6.16 8.31
CA MET A 49 14.98 -5.69 8.96
C MET A 49 15.47 -6.78 9.93
N ARG A 50 16.78 -6.97 10.00
CA ARG A 50 17.41 -7.99 10.85
C ARG A 50 17.47 -7.54 12.30
N ASP A 51 17.67 -6.24 12.52
CA ASP A 51 17.93 -5.70 13.85
C ASP A 51 16.65 -5.42 14.65
N PHE A 52 15.47 -5.42 14.00
CA PHE A 52 14.18 -5.15 14.62
C PHE A 52 13.03 -5.82 13.86
N PRO A 53 11.88 -6.09 14.52
CA PRO A 53 10.78 -6.83 13.91
C PRO A 53 10.14 -6.07 12.73
N PRO A 54 9.36 -6.78 11.88
CA PRO A 54 8.44 -6.19 10.89
C PRO A 54 7.56 -5.07 11.49
N LEU A 55 7.39 -3.98 10.74
CA LEU A 55 6.63 -2.78 11.17
C LEU A 55 5.60 -2.37 10.11
N VAL A 56 4.55 -1.67 10.54
CA VAL A 56 3.75 -0.80 9.66
C VAL A 56 4.29 0.62 9.77
N TRP A 57 4.60 1.24 8.63
CA TRP A 57 5.15 2.60 8.58
C TRP A 57 4.11 3.66 8.26
N PHE A 58 4.24 4.80 8.94
CA PHE A 58 3.43 6.00 8.74
C PHE A 58 4.29 7.26 8.80
N THR A 59 3.74 8.37 8.29
CA THR A 59 4.34 9.71 8.43
C THR A 59 3.25 10.74 8.73
N THR A 60 3.61 11.85 9.37
CA THR A 60 2.72 13.01 9.52
C THR A 60 2.54 13.79 8.21
N ARG A 61 3.37 13.53 7.20
CA ARG A 61 3.36 14.24 5.92
C ARG A 61 2.36 13.62 4.94
N ILE A 62 1.46 14.46 4.41
CA ILE A 62 0.58 14.05 3.33
C ILE A 62 1.30 13.95 1.98
N ALA A 63 2.42 14.65 1.81
CA ALA A 63 3.27 14.47 0.63
C ALA A 63 3.89 13.07 0.62
N VAL A 64 4.10 12.50 -0.56
CA VAL A 64 4.77 11.20 -0.70
C VAL A 64 6.22 11.35 -0.23
N PRO A 65 6.68 10.51 0.72
CA PRO A 65 8.08 10.48 1.13
C PRO A 65 9.00 10.24 -0.07
N ALA A 66 10.12 10.95 -0.11
CA ALA A 66 11.09 10.87 -1.20
C ALA A 66 11.65 9.44 -1.37
N CYS A 67 11.81 8.70 -0.27
CA CYS A 67 12.25 7.31 -0.24
C CYS A 67 11.28 6.33 -0.92
N LEU A 68 10.02 6.74 -1.15
CA LEU A 68 9.03 5.94 -1.86
C LEU A 68 8.97 6.28 -3.35
N HIS A 69 9.62 7.33 -3.83
CA HIS A 69 9.71 7.62 -5.25
C HIS A 69 10.53 6.53 -5.94
N GLN A 70 9.90 5.80 -6.86
CA GLN A 70 10.59 4.76 -7.63
C GLN A 70 11.12 5.38 -8.92
N SER A 71 12.44 5.46 -9.03
CA SER A 71 13.14 5.82 -10.26
C SER A 71 13.28 4.63 -11.23
N THR A 72 13.27 3.40 -10.70
CA THR A 72 13.64 2.18 -11.43
C THR A 72 12.55 1.12 -11.29
N ILE A 73 12.21 0.43 -12.38
CA ILE A 73 11.28 -0.70 -12.40
C ILE A 73 12.10 -1.97 -12.31
N MET A 74 11.79 -2.85 -11.36
CA MET A 74 12.44 -4.17 -11.25
C MET A 74 11.53 -5.24 -11.86
N LEU A 75 12.08 -6.04 -12.77
CA LEU A 75 11.40 -7.22 -13.33
C LEU A 75 12.03 -8.49 -12.77
N LEU A 76 11.22 -9.44 -12.33
CA LEU A 76 11.65 -10.78 -11.93
C LEU A 76 11.33 -11.77 -13.05
N ASP A 77 12.35 -12.43 -13.58
CA ASP A 77 12.18 -13.55 -14.49
C ASP A 77 11.69 -14.79 -13.71
N LYS A 78 10.51 -15.29 -14.06
CA LYS A 78 9.85 -16.40 -13.33
C LYS A 78 10.49 -17.78 -13.60
N VAL A 79 11.34 -17.91 -14.60
CA VAL A 79 11.99 -19.18 -14.98
C VAL A 79 13.37 -19.29 -14.35
N THR A 80 14.11 -18.18 -14.33
CA THR A 80 15.50 -18.11 -13.83
C THR A 80 15.59 -17.54 -12.43
N GLY A 81 14.58 -16.79 -11.96
CA GLY A 81 14.61 -16.08 -10.69
C GLY A 81 15.47 -14.80 -10.72
N GLU A 82 15.99 -14.41 -11.89
CA GLU A 82 16.84 -13.23 -12.01
C GLU A 82 16.02 -11.94 -11.95
N THR A 83 16.53 -10.95 -11.21
CA THR A 83 15.92 -9.62 -11.14
C THR A 83 16.67 -8.66 -12.06
N ARG A 84 15.95 -8.03 -13.00
CA ARG A 84 16.49 -7.05 -13.93
C ARG A 84 15.89 -5.67 -13.68
N ALA A 85 16.75 -4.67 -13.47
CA ALA A 85 16.35 -3.27 -13.48
C ALA A 85 16.06 -2.81 -14.92
N ILE A 86 14.92 -2.15 -15.11
CA ILE A 86 14.64 -1.32 -16.27
C ILE A 86 14.63 0.13 -15.80
N ASP A 87 15.56 0.90 -16.36
CA ASP A 87 15.52 2.35 -16.25
C ASP A 87 14.34 2.86 -17.09
N GLY A 88 13.28 3.29 -16.40
CA GLY A 88 12.19 4.00 -17.03
C GLY A 88 12.56 5.47 -17.25
N PRO A 89 12.01 6.14 -18.27
CA PRO A 89 12.13 7.59 -18.38
C PRO A 89 11.67 8.26 -17.09
N GLU A 90 12.37 9.31 -16.64
CA GLU A 90 12.04 10.09 -15.44
C GLU A 90 10.51 10.37 -15.38
N GLY A 91 9.85 9.90 -14.32
CA GLY A 91 8.40 10.03 -14.16
C GLY A 91 7.55 8.84 -14.64
N SER A 92 8.08 7.92 -15.44
CA SER A 92 7.36 6.74 -15.98
C SER A 92 7.35 5.55 -15.01
N SER A 93 8.48 5.30 -14.34
CA SER A 93 8.61 4.31 -13.25
C SER A 93 7.67 4.65 -12.10
N ASN A 94 7.62 5.96 -11.81
CA ASN A 94 6.62 6.61 -11.00
C ASN A 94 5.22 6.34 -11.60
N ALA A 95 4.88 6.77 -12.81
CA ALA A 95 3.56 6.52 -13.41
C ALA A 95 3.03 5.06 -13.30
N ILE A 96 3.89 4.05 -13.45
CA ILE A 96 3.53 2.63 -13.40
C ILE A 96 3.36 2.13 -11.95
N ALA A 97 4.13 2.65 -10.99
CA ALA A 97 3.99 2.35 -9.56
C ALA A 97 2.90 3.19 -8.84
N LEU A 98 2.46 4.30 -9.43
CA LEU A 98 1.83 5.44 -8.75
C LEU A 98 0.41 5.80 -9.22
N ASN A 99 -0.61 5.00 -8.90
CA ASN A 99 -1.78 5.69 -8.36
C ASN A 99 -1.58 5.70 -6.85
N ARG A 100 -0.90 6.73 -6.32
CA ARG A 100 -0.58 6.85 -4.90
C ARG A 100 -1.83 7.18 -4.09
N LEU A 101 -1.91 6.56 -2.92
CA LEU A 101 -2.88 6.89 -1.90
C LEU A 101 -2.19 7.15 -0.59
N ALA A 102 -2.75 8.06 0.20
CA ALA A 102 -2.43 8.20 1.61
C ALA A 102 -3.68 7.86 2.43
N LEU A 103 -3.54 6.87 3.30
CA LEU A 103 -4.57 6.43 4.23
C LEU A 103 -4.31 7.12 5.58
N GLY A 104 -5.21 8.00 5.99
CA GLY A 104 -5.04 8.83 7.19
C GLY A 104 -5.73 8.23 8.42
N PHE A 105 -4.96 8.04 9.49
CA PHE A 105 -5.43 7.50 10.76
C PHE A 105 -5.19 8.46 11.90
N PRO A 106 -6.18 8.70 12.77
CA PRO A 106 -5.95 9.40 14.02
C PRO A 106 -4.94 8.63 14.88
N ILE A 107 -3.89 9.29 15.37
CA ILE A 107 -2.88 8.64 16.24
C ILE A 107 -3.56 7.96 17.44
N ALA A 108 -4.54 8.60 18.05
CA ALA A 108 -5.27 8.08 19.20
C ALA A 108 -6.12 6.81 18.91
N SER A 109 -6.32 6.45 17.64
CA SER A 109 -7.13 5.30 17.23
C SER A 109 -6.33 4.04 16.93
N ILE A 110 -5.01 4.15 16.74
CA ILE A 110 -4.15 3.05 16.28
C ILE A 110 -2.90 2.92 17.18
N PRO A 111 -2.33 1.72 17.35
CA PRO A 111 -1.20 1.48 18.26
C PRO A 111 0.14 1.88 17.61
N VAL A 112 0.33 3.19 17.38
CA VAL A 112 1.56 3.73 16.77
C VAL A 112 2.46 4.41 17.80
N THR A 113 3.75 4.33 17.56
CA THR A 113 4.81 5.00 18.33
C THR A 113 5.65 5.86 17.38
N PRO A 114 6.11 7.06 17.78
CA PRO A 114 7.08 7.82 17.01
C PRO A 114 8.31 6.96 16.70
N TRP A 115 8.80 6.99 15.47
CA TRP A 115 9.97 6.21 15.10
C TRP A 115 11.20 6.50 15.98
N PRO A 116 11.53 7.76 16.34
CA PRO A 116 12.63 8.06 17.27
C PRO A 116 12.52 7.40 18.66
N GLU A 117 11.31 7.06 19.09
CA GLU A 117 11.05 6.42 20.38
C GLU A 117 11.04 4.89 20.27
N HIS A 118 11.02 4.34 19.06
CA HIS A 118 11.03 2.90 18.82
C HIS A 118 12.45 2.32 19.01
N ALA A 119 12.55 1.14 19.63
CA ALA A 119 13.84 0.49 19.93
C ALA A 119 14.72 0.25 18.67
N GLY A 120 14.08 0.06 17.51
CA GLY A 120 14.75 -0.08 16.22
C GLY A 120 15.48 1.19 15.73
N TYR A 121 15.14 2.38 16.23
CA TYR A 121 15.71 3.64 15.75
C TYR A 121 17.23 3.73 15.93
N SER A 122 17.70 3.23 17.08
CA SER A 122 19.10 3.31 17.49
C SER A 122 19.93 2.09 17.09
N THR A 123 19.34 1.08 16.45
CA THR A 123 20.12 -0.08 15.97
C THR A 123 21.01 0.32 14.78
N PRO A 124 22.09 -0.41 14.47
CA PRO A 124 22.92 -0.13 13.31
C PRO A 124 22.12 -0.07 11.99
N GLU A 125 21.21 -1.02 11.75
CA GLU A 125 20.35 -1.01 10.56
C GLU A 125 19.35 0.15 10.58
N GLY A 126 18.82 0.52 11.75
CA GLY A 126 17.95 1.67 11.94
C GLY A 126 18.65 2.99 11.68
N GLN A 127 19.89 3.15 12.14
CA GLN A 127 20.73 4.32 11.84
C GLN A 127 21.00 4.45 10.34
N GLY A 128 21.35 3.35 9.67
CA GLY A 128 21.52 3.34 8.21
C GLY A 128 20.24 3.71 7.45
N LEU A 129 19.08 3.23 7.92
CA LEU A 129 17.78 3.65 7.38
C LEU A 129 17.56 5.16 7.56
N ASN A 130 17.85 5.68 8.74
CA ASN A 130 17.68 7.10 9.05
C ASN A 130 18.60 7.99 8.18
N GLU A 131 19.86 7.59 8.01
CA GLU A 131 20.83 8.30 7.17
C GLU A 131 20.42 8.30 5.69
N SER A 132 20.05 7.14 5.16
CA SER A 132 19.61 7.02 3.76
C SER A 132 18.34 7.82 3.47
N ALA A 133 17.38 7.84 4.40
CA ALA A 133 16.17 8.66 4.28
C ALA A 133 16.50 10.17 4.25
N ARG A 134 17.37 10.63 5.16
CA ARG A 134 17.81 12.04 5.18
C ARG A 134 18.58 12.40 3.92
N ALA A 135 19.38 11.49 3.37
CA ALA A 135 20.14 11.72 2.14
C ALA A 135 19.24 11.99 0.92
N VAL A 136 18.01 11.44 0.91
CA VAL A 136 17.01 11.71 -0.14
C VAL A 136 16.01 12.81 0.22
N GLY A 137 16.23 13.52 1.35
CA GLY A 137 15.43 14.67 1.77
C GLY A 137 14.21 14.34 2.64
N ASP A 138 14.07 13.11 3.12
CA ASP A 138 13.05 12.75 4.10
C ASP A 138 13.50 13.06 5.53
N ASN A 139 12.54 13.08 6.47
CA ASN A 139 12.82 13.26 7.89
C ASN A 139 12.27 12.07 8.70
N PRO A 140 13.14 11.17 9.18
CA PRO A 140 12.76 10.07 10.06
C PRO A 140 12.07 10.50 11.36
N ASP A 141 12.30 11.73 11.81
CA ASP A 141 11.71 12.24 13.05
C ASP A 141 10.20 12.50 12.92
N ASP A 142 9.70 12.59 11.68
CA ASP A 142 8.28 12.73 11.35
C ASP A 142 7.57 11.37 11.15
N TRP A 143 8.29 10.26 11.32
CA TRP A 143 7.79 8.92 11.09
C TRP A 143 7.17 8.30 12.34
N TRP A 144 6.22 7.41 12.11
CA TRP A 144 5.52 6.65 13.13
C TRP A 144 5.45 5.19 12.69
N VAL A 145 5.52 4.27 13.66
CA VAL A 145 5.52 2.84 13.39
C VAL A 145 4.52 2.11 14.27
N SER A 146 3.98 1.01 13.78
CA SER A 146 3.19 0.05 14.56
C SER A 146 3.81 -1.34 14.48
N ASN A 147 3.93 -1.99 15.64
CA ASN A 147 4.34 -3.40 15.77
C ASN A 147 3.18 -4.38 15.54
N SER A 148 2.00 -3.87 15.19
CA SER A 148 0.80 -4.66 14.94
C SER A 148 0.11 -4.21 13.65
N PRO A 149 -0.59 -5.13 12.95
CA PRO A 149 -1.43 -4.75 11.83
C PRO A 149 -2.45 -3.68 12.21
N VAL A 150 -2.75 -2.76 11.29
CA VAL A 150 -3.66 -1.63 11.52
C VAL A 150 -4.97 -1.83 10.76
N ASP A 151 -6.10 -1.77 11.47
CA ASP A 151 -7.45 -1.95 10.90
C ASP A 151 -7.83 -0.77 10.00
N LEU A 152 -8.15 -1.05 8.74
CA LEU A 152 -8.57 -0.05 7.76
C LEU A 152 -9.88 0.65 8.11
N LEU A 153 -10.76 0.04 8.90
CA LEU A 153 -11.99 0.70 9.36
C LEU A 153 -11.73 1.87 10.32
N GLN A 154 -10.52 1.95 10.89
CA GLN A 154 -10.09 3.05 11.77
C GLN A 154 -9.59 4.27 10.99
N MET A 155 -9.51 4.19 9.65
CA MET A 155 -9.18 5.35 8.81
C MET A 155 -10.16 6.50 9.05
N SER A 156 -9.64 7.73 9.08
CA SER A 156 -10.44 8.96 9.15
C SER A 156 -10.51 9.71 7.83
N GLU A 157 -9.53 9.51 6.95
CA GLU A 157 -9.45 10.18 5.66
C GLU A 157 -8.64 9.38 4.64
N ILE A 158 -8.90 9.64 3.36
CA ILE A 158 -8.15 9.07 2.25
C ILE A 158 -7.84 10.15 1.24
N TRP A 159 -6.61 10.12 0.73
CA TRP A 159 -6.16 11.02 -0.31
C TRP A 159 -5.69 10.20 -1.50
N VAL A 160 -6.06 10.63 -2.69
CA VAL A 160 -5.78 9.91 -3.94
C VAL A 160 -5.22 10.88 -4.97
N SER A 161 -4.29 10.42 -5.80
CA SER A 161 -3.87 11.22 -6.94
C SER A 161 -4.83 11.00 -8.12
N PRO A 162 -5.44 12.06 -8.67
CA PRO A 162 -6.29 11.95 -9.85
C PRO A 162 -5.48 11.84 -11.16
N ARG A 163 -4.16 12.01 -11.10
CA ARG A 163 -3.25 12.02 -12.25
C ARG A 163 -2.05 11.12 -12.00
N ILE A 164 -1.67 10.40 -13.04
CA ILE A 164 -0.53 9.50 -13.05
C ILE A 164 0.78 10.30 -13.15
N ALA A 165 0.85 11.27 -14.08
CA ALA A 165 1.96 12.20 -14.19
C ALA A 165 1.84 13.34 -13.17
N ASN A 166 2.93 13.64 -12.45
CA ASN A 166 2.99 14.65 -11.39
C ASN A 166 1.87 14.49 -10.35
N PRO A 167 1.84 13.38 -9.59
CA PRO A 167 0.75 13.07 -8.70
C PRO A 167 0.59 14.14 -7.63
N LYS A 168 -0.62 14.69 -7.52
CA LYS A 168 -1.01 15.59 -6.43
C LYS A 168 -2.16 14.95 -5.68
N LEU A 169 -1.91 14.58 -4.44
CA LEU A 169 -2.91 13.94 -3.60
C LEU A 169 -4.05 14.92 -3.28
N GLN A 170 -5.28 14.44 -3.47
CA GLN A 170 -6.51 15.15 -3.16
C GLN A 170 -7.36 14.28 -2.25
N ARG A 171 -7.95 14.89 -1.22
CA ARG A 171 -8.85 14.21 -0.30
C ARG A 171 -10.09 13.71 -1.05
N SER A 172 -10.53 12.49 -0.75
CA SER A 172 -11.73 11.91 -1.35
C SER A 172 -12.60 11.22 -0.31
N ASP A 173 -13.56 11.97 0.27
CA ASP A 173 -14.46 11.41 1.28
C ASP A 173 -15.39 10.33 0.72
N HIS A 174 -15.79 10.44 -0.56
CA HIS A 174 -16.57 9.40 -1.24
C HIS A 174 -15.80 8.07 -1.25
N TYR A 175 -14.51 8.15 -1.60
CA TYR A 175 -13.69 6.95 -1.68
C TYR A 175 -13.44 6.32 -0.31
N LEU A 176 -13.36 7.12 0.77
CA LEU A 176 -13.30 6.58 2.14
C LEU A 176 -14.53 5.73 2.46
N ILE A 177 -15.73 6.19 2.06
CA ILE A 177 -16.98 5.44 2.26
C ILE A 177 -16.95 4.13 1.48
N ASP A 178 -16.51 4.16 0.22
CA ASP A 178 -16.42 2.98 -0.64
C ASP A 178 -15.46 1.94 -0.05
N VAL A 179 -14.30 2.38 0.44
CA VAL A 179 -13.34 1.49 1.10
C VAL A 179 -13.92 0.84 2.35
N ARG A 180 -14.58 1.62 3.23
CA ARG A 180 -15.20 1.07 4.44
C ARG A 180 -16.26 0.03 4.11
N ARG A 181 -17.14 0.32 3.13
CA ARG A 181 -18.15 -0.63 2.65
C ARG A 181 -17.52 -1.90 2.11
N MET A 182 -16.45 -1.76 1.32
CA MET A 182 -15.73 -2.90 0.76
C MET A 182 -15.16 -3.77 1.88
N VAL A 183 -14.36 -3.19 2.77
CA VAL A 183 -13.75 -3.92 3.91
C VAL A 183 -14.82 -4.65 4.74
N THR A 184 -15.94 -4.01 5.05
CA THR A 184 -17.06 -4.65 5.75
C THR A 184 -17.63 -5.84 4.96
N ALA A 185 -17.83 -5.68 3.64
CA ALA A 185 -18.33 -6.75 2.79
C ALA A 185 -17.34 -7.93 2.66
N CYS A 186 -16.04 -7.66 2.59
CA CYS A 186 -14.97 -8.69 2.57
C CYS A 186 -14.97 -9.49 3.87
N ARG A 187 -15.04 -8.80 5.02
CA ARG A 187 -15.07 -9.46 6.33
C ARG A 187 -16.30 -10.35 6.50
N ALA A 188 -17.45 -9.92 5.96
CA ALA A 188 -18.68 -10.70 5.99
C ALA A 188 -18.65 -11.91 5.02
N ASN A 189 -17.82 -11.86 3.97
CA ASN A 189 -17.74 -12.91 2.95
C ASN A 189 -16.28 -13.26 2.61
N PRO A 190 -15.57 -14.02 3.46
CA PRO A 190 -14.14 -14.28 3.33
C PRO A 190 -13.72 -15.00 2.04
N SER A 191 -14.67 -15.68 1.37
CA SER A 191 -14.46 -16.42 0.13
C SER A 191 -14.79 -15.63 -1.14
N ALA A 192 -15.20 -14.37 -1.03
CA ALA A 192 -15.64 -13.60 -2.18
C ALA A 192 -14.49 -13.01 -3.00
N TYR A 193 -14.62 -13.03 -4.32
CA TYR A 193 -13.70 -12.38 -5.24
C TYR A 193 -14.03 -10.90 -5.38
N ILE A 194 -12.98 -10.08 -5.38
CA ILE A 194 -13.12 -8.63 -5.48
C ILE A 194 -12.39 -8.17 -6.74
N PRO A 195 -13.10 -7.50 -7.67
CA PRO A 195 -12.49 -6.92 -8.84
C PRO A 195 -11.37 -5.96 -8.42
N PRO A 196 -10.17 -6.03 -9.02
CA PRO A 196 -9.27 -4.91 -8.91
C PRO A 196 -9.92 -3.67 -9.55
N SER A 197 -9.70 -2.49 -8.98
CA SER A 197 -10.30 -1.22 -9.39
C SER A 197 -10.07 -0.82 -10.85
N TRP A 198 -9.09 -1.42 -11.51
CA TRP A 198 -8.76 -1.20 -12.92
C TRP A 198 -9.43 -2.22 -13.87
N MET A 199 -10.06 -3.27 -13.34
CA MET A 199 -10.75 -4.29 -14.12
C MET A 199 -12.22 -3.92 -14.31
N PRO A 200 -12.73 -3.89 -15.56
CA PRO A 200 -14.15 -3.64 -15.80
C PRO A 200 -15.03 -4.65 -15.06
N THR A 201 -16.13 -4.17 -14.48
CA THR A 201 -17.05 -4.98 -13.65
C THR A 201 -17.52 -6.26 -14.36
N SER A 202 -17.81 -6.19 -15.66
CA SER A 202 -18.24 -7.34 -16.46
C SER A 202 -17.16 -8.42 -16.62
N ARG A 203 -15.88 -8.04 -16.65
CA ARG A 203 -14.76 -9.00 -16.68
C ARG A 203 -14.55 -9.64 -15.32
N ALA A 204 -14.72 -8.88 -14.25
CA ALA A 204 -14.56 -9.38 -12.89
C ALA A 204 -15.64 -10.38 -12.48
N VAL A 205 -16.90 -10.15 -12.85
CA VAL A 205 -18.01 -11.08 -12.59
C VAL A 205 -17.76 -12.43 -13.28
N ARG A 206 -17.43 -12.41 -14.58
CA ARG A 206 -17.12 -13.64 -15.34
C ARG A 206 -15.97 -14.44 -14.75
N LEU A 207 -15.02 -13.76 -14.11
CA LEU A 207 -13.86 -14.40 -13.51
C LEU A 207 -14.20 -15.05 -12.16
N ALA A 208 -15.00 -14.38 -11.35
CA ALA A 208 -15.55 -14.92 -10.11
C ALA A 208 -16.40 -16.18 -10.37
N GLU A 209 -17.27 -16.14 -11.39
CA GLU A 209 -18.06 -17.29 -11.84
C GLU A 209 -17.17 -18.45 -12.27
N ARG A 210 -16.09 -18.17 -13.00
CA ARG A 210 -15.15 -19.21 -13.49
C ARG A 210 -14.37 -19.88 -12.37
N ILE A 211 -14.05 -19.17 -11.28
CA ILE A 211 -13.31 -19.72 -10.13
C ILE A 211 -14.23 -20.17 -8.98
N GLY A 212 -15.56 -20.15 -9.19
CA GLY A 212 -16.54 -20.71 -8.25
C GLY A 212 -16.76 -19.90 -6.98
N VAL A 213 -16.55 -18.57 -7.04
CA VAL A 213 -16.68 -17.68 -5.87
C VAL A 213 -17.63 -16.51 -6.16
N PRO A 214 -18.34 -15.98 -5.16
CA PRO A 214 -19.21 -14.82 -5.34
C PRO A 214 -18.38 -13.55 -5.61
N ALA A 215 -18.77 -12.76 -6.61
CA ALA A 215 -18.17 -11.44 -6.86
C ALA A 215 -18.82 -10.37 -5.99
N ILE A 216 -18.05 -9.63 -5.19
CA ILE A 216 -18.55 -8.42 -4.54
C ILE A 216 -18.42 -7.25 -5.51
N GLN A 217 -19.54 -6.63 -5.85
CA GLN A 217 -19.55 -5.43 -6.67
C GLN A 217 -19.00 -4.24 -5.88
N SER A 218 -17.88 -3.67 -6.32
CA SER A 218 -17.50 -2.33 -5.88
C SER A 218 -18.29 -1.31 -6.70
N ARG A 219 -19.11 -0.49 -6.05
CA ARG A 219 -19.37 0.86 -6.56
C ARG A 219 -18.20 1.69 -6.04
N GLY A 220 -17.15 1.88 -6.84
CA GLY A 220 -15.98 2.63 -6.35
C GLY A 220 -14.67 2.39 -7.09
N GLY A 221 -14.68 1.70 -8.23
CA GLY A 221 -13.55 1.82 -9.14
C GLY A 221 -13.39 3.29 -9.52
N LEU A 222 -12.18 3.83 -9.34
CA LEU A 222 -11.72 5.00 -10.09
C LEU A 222 -11.68 4.60 -11.58
N VAL A 223 -12.85 4.39 -12.17
CA VAL A 223 -13.03 4.33 -13.61
C VAL A 223 -13.09 5.78 -14.03
N ARG A 224 -11.94 6.32 -14.42
CA ARG A 224 -11.93 7.44 -15.32
C ARG A 224 -11.84 6.87 -16.72
N ASP A 225 -12.88 7.15 -17.50
CA ASP A 225 -12.81 7.10 -18.96
C ASP A 225 -11.59 7.91 -19.46
#